data_AF-A0A427BRG1-F1
#
_entry.id   AF-A0A427BRG1-F1
#
_cell.length_a   1.000
_cell.length_b   1.000
_cell.length_c   1.000
_cell.angle_alpha   90.00
_cell.angle_beta   90.00
_cell.angle_gamma   90.00
#
_symmetry.space_group_name_H-M   'P 1'
#
loop_
_entity.id
_entity.type
_entity.pdbx_description
1 polymer ?
#
loop_
_entity_poly.entity_id
_entity_poly.type
_entity_poly.pdbx_seq_one_letter_code
_entity_poly.pdbx_strand_id
1 'polypeptide(L)'
;MKKIIFLAMLAVSSISLTSCVNNDDGYYEPEIVNVGQINYDGVSFPLRNAVVADIKKADGGFYYSVELSTNPVPKNGKLNGAYLYLEIFQRGDLSFNGSYVTENNDRGLDYIEYYEDPIMQNYVPVLNSGTFALLDTDFSSGSINLKNYFDPYNRSLLSTNFALRVSNGKTLTGDFDGLFDFIQLYSKSAKDAVSAKSASTERVKTGVRTPSARK
;
A
#
# COMPACT_ATOMS: atom_id res chain seq x y z
N MET A 1 -68.36 27.21 46.97
CA MET A 1 -67.72 27.49 45.67
C MET A 1 -66.21 27.50 45.86
N LYS A 2 -65.45 26.70 45.07
CA LYS A 2 -64.01 26.91 44.69
C LYS A 2 -62.99 26.91 45.87
N LYS A 3 -61.86 26.19 45.95
CA LYS A 3 -60.92 25.46 45.07
C LYS A 3 -60.11 24.52 46.00
N ILE A 4 -59.89 23.25 45.65
CA ILE A 4 -58.61 22.64 45.19
C ILE A 4 -57.35 23.19 45.92
N ILE A 5 -56.61 22.31 46.63
CA ILE A 5 -55.23 21.90 46.30
C ILE A 5 -54.84 20.73 47.22
N PHE A 6 -54.54 19.60 46.56
CA PHE A 6 -53.89 18.41 47.10
C PHE A 6 -52.45 18.75 47.50
N LEU A 7 -52.03 18.38 48.71
CA LEU A 7 -50.62 18.33 49.09
C LEU A 7 -50.31 16.89 49.50
N ALA A 8 -49.83 16.09 48.55
CA ALA A 8 -49.38 14.73 48.79
C ALA A 8 -48.05 14.77 49.54
N MET A 9 -48.04 14.18 50.73
CA MET A 9 -46.86 13.97 51.56
C MET A 9 -45.84 13.05 50.88
N LEU A 10 -44.58 13.37 51.14
CA LEU A 10 -43.39 12.60 50.84
C LEU A 10 -43.55 11.11 51.13
N ALA A 11 -43.29 10.28 50.13
CA ALA A 11 -42.74 8.95 50.32
C ALA A 11 -41.33 8.95 49.72
N VAL A 12 -40.36 8.89 50.62
CA VAL A 12 -38.93 8.79 50.35
C VAL A 12 -38.66 7.43 49.71
N SER A 13 -38.40 7.42 48.40
CA SER A 13 -37.71 6.31 47.74
C SER A 13 -36.33 6.80 47.28
N SER A 14 -35.41 6.86 48.24
CA SER A 14 -33.98 6.91 47.96
C SER A 14 -33.56 5.57 47.37
N ILE A 15 -33.83 5.36 46.08
CA ILE A 15 -33.07 4.41 45.28
C ILE A 15 -31.78 5.16 44.97
N SER A 16 -30.74 4.91 45.76
CA SER A 16 -29.37 5.15 45.34
C SER A 16 -29.10 4.23 44.16
N LEU A 17 -29.49 4.67 42.96
CA LEU A 17 -28.79 4.29 41.76
C LEU A 17 -27.39 4.87 41.93
N THR A 18 -26.48 4.06 42.46
CA THR A 18 -25.09 4.12 42.04
C THR A 18 -25.13 3.99 40.53
N SER A 19 -25.24 5.13 39.84
CA SER A 19 -24.71 5.24 38.51
C SER A 19 -23.25 4.90 38.66
N CYS A 20 -22.88 3.69 38.27
CA CYS A 20 -21.57 3.46 37.70
C CYS A 20 -21.55 4.33 36.45
N VAL A 21 -21.31 5.64 36.63
CA VAL A 21 -20.81 6.49 35.55
C VAL A 21 -19.41 5.95 35.37
N ASN A 22 -19.28 4.92 34.53
CA ASN A 22 -18.01 4.74 33.85
C ASN A 22 -17.82 6.05 33.10
N ASN A 23 -16.95 6.92 33.63
CA ASN A 23 -16.28 7.94 32.83
C ASN A 23 -15.32 7.23 31.87
N ASP A 24 -15.89 6.37 31.04
CA ASP A 24 -15.23 5.72 29.93
C ASP A 24 -15.90 6.30 28.68
N ASP A 25 -15.89 7.63 28.59
CA ASP A 25 -15.91 8.33 27.31
C ASP A 25 -14.56 8.03 26.62
N GLY A 26 -14.31 6.73 26.41
CA GLY A 26 -13.22 6.22 25.63
C GLY A 26 -13.44 6.79 24.25
N TYR A 27 -12.56 7.70 23.86
CA TYR A 27 -12.52 8.25 22.53
C TYR A 27 -12.41 7.08 21.54
N TYR A 28 -13.54 6.66 20.97
CA TYR A 28 -13.59 5.52 20.07
C TYR A 28 -13.01 5.97 18.74
N GLU A 29 -11.77 5.55 18.47
CA GLU A 29 -11.21 5.69 17.14
C GLU A 29 -11.90 4.69 16.22
N PRO A 30 -12.52 5.12 15.12
CA PRO A 30 -13.17 4.21 14.19
C PRO A 30 -12.12 3.29 13.58
N GLU A 31 -12.44 2.00 13.52
CA GLU A 31 -11.64 1.01 12.81
C GLU A 31 -11.55 1.40 11.33
N ILE A 32 -10.33 1.46 10.80
CA ILE A 32 -10.11 1.69 9.38
C ILE A 32 -10.12 0.34 8.67
N VAL A 33 -11.03 0.19 7.72
CA VAL A 33 -11.10 -0.98 6.85
C VAL A 33 -10.51 -0.61 5.51
N ASN A 34 -9.45 -1.31 5.13
CA ASN A 34 -8.86 -1.17 3.81
C ASN A 34 -9.86 -1.64 2.74
N VAL A 35 -10.14 -0.78 1.77
CA VAL A 35 -11.03 -1.07 0.65
C VAL A 35 -10.29 -0.86 -0.65
N GLY A 36 -10.69 -1.60 -1.68
CA GLY A 36 -9.98 -1.59 -2.94
C GLY A 36 -10.21 -2.86 -3.73
N GLN A 37 -9.85 -2.80 -5.01
CA GLN A 37 -9.97 -3.91 -5.94
C GLN A 37 -8.96 -3.78 -7.06
N ILE A 38 -8.63 -4.92 -7.66
CA ILE A 38 -7.87 -5.01 -8.89
C ILE A 38 -8.63 -5.89 -9.86
N ASN A 39 -8.72 -5.45 -11.12
CA ASN A 39 -9.42 -6.13 -12.19
C ASN A 39 -8.51 -6.30 -13.39
N TYR A 40 -8.46 -7.53 -13.89
CA TYR A 40 -7.86 -7.86 -15.18
C TYR A 40 -8.72 -8.89 -15.89
N ASP A 41 -9.05 -8.60 -17.14
CA ASP A 41 -9.76 -9.56 -18.02
C ASP A 41 -11.06 -10.13 -17.43
N GLY A 42 -11.78 -9.33 -16.64
CA GLY A 42 -13.02 -9.75 -15.98
C GLY A 42 -12.82 -10.55 -14.68
N VAL A 43 -11.59 -10.88 -14.31
CA VAL A 43 -11.23 -11.41 -12.98
C VAL A 43 -11.01 -10.25 -12.03
N SER A 44 -11.52 -10.36 -10.79
CA SER A 44 -11.38 -9.31 -9.78
C SER A 44 -10.98 -9.88 -8.44
N PHE A 45 -10.02 -9.22 -7.79
CA PHE A 45 -9.61 -9.53 -6.43
C PHE A 45 -9.72 -8.29 -5.55
N PRO A 46 -10.13 -8.44 -4.28
CA PRO A 46 -10.05 -7.35 -3.33
C PRO A 46 -8.59 -7.00 -3.04
N LEU A 47 -8.30 -5.71 -2.85
CA LEU A 47 -7.03 -5.23 -2.31
C LEU A 47 -7.26 -4.80 -0.86
N ARG A 48 -6.52 -5.38 0.08
CA ARG A 48 -6.70 -5.14 1.53
C ARG A 48 -5.38 -4.82 2.25
N ASN A 49 -4.27 -4.96 1.56
CA ASN A 49 -2.96 -4.68 2.08
C ASN A 49 -2.19 -3.79 1.11
N ALA A 50 -1.51 -2.78 1.64
CA ALA A 50 -0.68 -1.86 0.87
C ALA A 50 0.62 -1.61 1.62
N VAL A 51 1.74 -1.63 0.90
CA VAL A 51 3.07 -1.31 1.44
C VAL A 51 3.74 -0.33 0.48
N VAL A 52 4.39 0.68 1.04
CA VAL A 52 5.27 1.60 0.31
C VAL A 52 6.64 1.55 0.94
N ALA A 53 7.69 1.28 0.17
CA ALA A 53 9.05 1.25 0.70
C ALA A 53 10.00 2.16 -0.07
N ASP A 54 10.92 2.84 0.61
CA ASP A 54 11.98 3.62 -0.05
C ASP A 54 13.15 2.71 -0.47
N ILE A 55 13.19 2.31 -1.74
CA ILE A 55 14.15 1.29 -2.17
C ILE A 55 15.54 1.86 -2.48
N LYS A 56 15.62 3.11 -2.96
CA LYS A 56 16.90 3.69 -3.40
C LYS A 56 16.83 5.21 -3.56
N LYS A 57 17.94 5.89 -3.25
CA LYS A 57 18.21 7.26 -3.72
C LYS A 57 18.90 7.23 -5.08
N ALA A 58 18.42 8.03 -6.02
CA ALA A 58 19.02 8.20 -7.35
C ALA A 58 19.42 9.66 -7.59
N ASP A 59 20.14 9.91 -8.68
CA ASP A 59 20.50 11.27 -9.07
C ASP A 59 19.22 12.05 -9.39
N GLY A 60 18.97 13.11 -8.61
CA GLY A 60 17.79 13.96 -8.77
C GLY A 60 16.50 13.44 -8.16
N GLY A 61 16.48 12.27 -7.48
CA GLY A 61 15.23 11.76 -6.90
C GLY A 61 15.33 10.49 -6.06
N PHE A 62 14.18 9.86 -5.85
CA PHE A 62 13.98 8.70 -4.99
C PHE A 62 13.16 7.64 -5.73
N TYR A 63 13.53 6.39 -5.51
CA TYR A 63 12.77 5.23 -5.94
C TYR A 63 11.98 4.66 -4.77
N TYR A 64 10.73 4.34 -5.01
CA TYR A 64 9.87 3.62 -4.07
C TYR A 64 9.33 2.34 -4.71
N SER A 65 9.18 1.29 -3.92
CA SER A 65 8.26 0.21 -4.26
C SER A 65 6.87 0.53 -3.72
N VAL A 66 5.85 0.15 -4.48
CA VAL A 66 4.44 0.19 -4.06
C VAL A 66 3.87 -1.21 -4.29
N GLU A 67 3.45 -1.85 -3.21
CA GLU A 67 2.90 -3.19 -3.22
C GLU A 67 1.43 -3.14 -2.81
N LEU A 68 0.55 -3.66 -3.65
CA LEU A 68 -0.88 -3.79 -3.37
C LEU A 68 -1.26 -5.27 -3.43
N SER A 69 -1.92 -5.78 -2.39
CA SER A 69 -2.24 -7.20 -2.31
C SER A 69 -3.57 -7.49 -1.63
N THR A 70 -4.12 -8.68 -1.92
CA THR A 70 -5.35 -9.16 -1.27
C THR A 70 -5.16 -9.43 0.22
N ASN A 71 -3.97 -9.91 0.61
CA ASN A 71 -3.61 -10.21 1.99
C ASN A 71 -2.17 -9.76 2.24
N PRO A 72 -1.73 -9.62 3.50
CA PRO A 72 -0.31 -9.44 3.83
C PRO A 72 0.55 -10.49 3.11
N VAL A 73 1.64 -10.03 2.50
CA VAL A 73 2.49 -10.89 1.67
C VAL A 73 3.23 -11.91 2.55
N PRO A 74 2.99 -13.22 2.37
CA PRO A 74 3.63 -14.23 3.21
C PRO A 74 5.11 -14.40 2.84
N LYS A 75 5.95 -14.68 3.83
CA LYS A 75 7.37 -15.00 3.59
C LYS A 75 7.52 -16.20 2.66
N ASN A 76 6.77 -17.28 2.90
CA ASN A 76 6.77 -18.47 2.06
C ASN A 76 5.35 -19.03 1.96
N GLY A 77 5.03 -19.70 0.86
CA GLY A 77 3.73 -20.34 0.64
C GLY A 77 2.82 -19.54 -0.29
N LYS A 78 1.55 -19.94 -0.39
CA LYS A 78 0.60 -19.32 -1.32
C LYS A 78 0.02 -18.01 -0.77
N LEU A 79 0.06 -16.94 -1.56
CA LEU A 79 -0.81 -15.78 -1.38
C LEU A 79 -2.10 -16.05 -2.16
N ASN A 80 -3.22 -16.19 -1.47
CA ASN A 80 -4.52 -16.35 -2.15
C ASN A 80 -5.05 -14.97 -2.53
N GLY A 81 -5.24 -14.74 -3.83
CA GLY A 81 -5.68 -13.48 -4.40
C GLY A 81 -4.62 -12.80 -5.26
N ALA A 82 -4.65 -11.47 -5.32
CA ALA A 82 -3.78 -10.67 -6.16
C ALA A 82 -2.55 -10.13 -5.43
N TYR A 83 -1.48 -9.95 -6.19
CA TYR A 83 -0.29 -9.20 -5.80
C TYR A 83 0.16 -8.32 -6.97
N LEU A 84 0.21 -7.01 -6.75
CA LEU A 84 0.73 -6.00 -7.67
C LEU A 84 1.97 -5.36 -7.04
N TYR A 85 3.10 -5.42 -7.74
CA TYR A 85 4.35 -4.76 -7.37
C TYR A 85 4.67 -3.69 -8.41
N LEU A 86 4.96 -2.48 -7.96
CA LEU A 86 5.32 -1.34 -8.79
C LEU A 86 6.61 -0.72 -8.27
N GLU A 87 7.49 -0.27 -9.16
CA GLU A 87 8.56 0.68 -8.81
C GLU A 87 8.26 2.03 -9.43
N ILE A 88 8.33 3.08 -8.61
CA ILE A 88 8.11 4.45 -9.04
C ILE A 88 9.35 5.31 -8.77
N PHE A 89 9.61 6.24 -9.68
CA PHE A 89 10.59 7.31 -9.50
C PHE A 89 9.89 8.62 -9.16
N GLN A 90 10.41 9.32 -8.15
CA GLN A 90 9.96 10.66 -7.76
C GLN A 90 11.16 11.61 -7.77
N ARG A 91 11.10 12.68 -8.57
CA ARG A 91 12.08 13.77 -8.51
C ARG A 91 12.10 14.44 -7.13
N GLY A 92 13.28 14.80 -6.65
CA GLY A 92 13.51 15.15 -5.24
C GLY A 92 12.87 16.45 -4.75
N ASP A 93 12.48 17.35 -5.65
CA ASP A 93 11.75 18.59 -5.37
C ASP A 93 10.21 18.41 -5.38
N LEU A 94 9.73 17.24 -5.77
CA LEU A 94 8.30 16.91 -5.82
C LEU A 94 7.85 16.21 -4.53
N SER A 95 6.57 16.32 -4.20
CA SER A 95 5.94 15.55 -3.12
C SER A 95 5.68 14.10 -3.53
N PHE A 96 5.50 13.18 -2.59
CA PHE A 96 5.06 11.81 -2.92
C PHE A 96 3.71 11.78 -3.64
N ASN A 97 2.79 12.66 -3.24
CA ASN A 97 1.45 12.70 -3.82
C ASN A 97 1.46 13.17 -5.28
N GLY A 98 0.88 12.40 -6.17
CA GLY A 98 0.76 12.74 -7.58
C GLY A 98 0.51 11.55 -8.50
N SER A 99 0.44 11.84 -9.79
CA SER A 99 0.32 10.82 -10.84
C SER A 99 1.71 10.43 -11.33
N TYR A 100 1.99 9.13 -11.29
CA TYR A 100 3.17 8.49 -11.83
C TYR A 100 2.78 7.77 -13.11
N VAL A 101 3.55 7.97 -14.17
CA VAL A 101 3.25 7.42 -15.49
C VAL A 101 4.52 6.82 -16.10
N THR A 102 4.34 5.83 -16.97
CA THR A 102 5.46 5.25 -17.73
C THR A 102 6.15 6.31 -18.59
N GLU A 103 7.47 6.20 -18.76
CA GLU A 103 8.31 7.10 -19.58
C GLU A 103 8.34 8.58 -19.12
N ASN A 104 8.19 8.82 -17.81
CA ASN A 104 8.24 10.17 -17.24
C ASN A 104 9.46 10.36 -16.32
N ASN A 105 10.22 11.43 -16.55
CA ASN A 105 11.46 11.72 -15.81
C ASN A 105 11.24 12.45 -14.47
N ASP A 106 10.01 12.87 -14.17
CA ASP A 106 9.66 13.61 -12.95
C ASP A 106 8.91 12.71 -11.95
N ARG A 107 7.92 11.97 -12.47
CA ARG A 107 7.12 10.97 -11.76
C ARG A 107 6.98 9.73 -12.63
N GLY A 108 8.02 8.91 -12.63
CA GLY A 108 8.13 7.71 -13.45
C GLY A 108 7.43 6.52 -12.80
N LEU A 109 6.76 5.71 -13.62
CA LEU A 109 6.43 4.32 -13.29
C LEU A 109 7.40 3.43 -14.07
N ASP A 110 8.37 2.87 -13.36
CA ASP A 110 9.60 2.28 -13.94
C ASP A 110 9.57 0.76 -14.00
N TYR A 111 8.76 0.11 -13.16
CA TYR A 111 8.62 -1.34 -13.15
C TYR A 111 7.22 -1.76 -12.72
N ILE A 112 6.67 -2.81 -13.35
CA ILE A 112 5.34 -3.34 -13.04
C ILE A 112 5.34 -4.86 -13.07
N GLU A 113 4.85 -5.51 -12.01
CA GLU A 113 4.49 -6.93 -12.05
C GLU A 113 3.16 -7.19 -11.34
N TYR A 114 2.35 -8.08 -11.91
CA TYR A 114 1.08 -8.51 -11.38
C TYR A 114 0.98 -10.02 -11.36
N TYR A 115 0.43 -10.57 -10.29
CA TYR A 115 0.27 -12.00 -10.08
C TYR A 115 -1.12 -12.32 -9.52
N GLU A 116 -1.65 -13.46 -9.94
CA GLU A 116 -2.83 -14.08 -9.33
C GLU A 116 -2.42 -15.39 -8.65
N ASP A 117 -2.84 -15.54 -7.41
CA ASP A 117 -2.62 -16.70 -6.56
C ASP A 117 -1.14 -17.13 -6.40
N PRO A 118 -0.15 -16.20 -6.29
CA PRO A 118 1.25 -16.57 -6.40
C PRO A 118 1.73 -17.49 -5.28
N ILE A 119 2.67 -18.39 -5.61
CA ILE A 119 3.49 -19.08 -4.62
C ILE A 119 4.67 -18.17 -4.30
N MET A 120 4.82 -17.81 -3.03
CA MET A 120 5.87 -16.93 -2.52
C MET A 120 7.04 -17.74 -1.96
N GLN A 121 8.25 -17.27 -2.20
CA GLN A 121 9.47 -17.73 -1.56
C GLN A 121 10.31 -16.52 -1.14
N ASN A 122 10.54 -16.40 0.16
CA ASN A 122 11.17 -15.23 0.78
C ASN A 122 10.57 -13.88 0.31
N TYR A 123 9.24 -13.76 0.37
CA TYR A 123 8.45 -12.60 -0.08
C TYR A 123 8.47 -12.31 -1.58
N VAL A 124 9.05 -13.20 -2.40
CA VAL A 124 9.11 -13.02 -3.86
C VAL A 124 8.22 -14.06 -4.56
N PRO A 125 7.39 -13.67 -5.54
CA PRO A 125 6.63 -14.63 -6.34
C PRO A 125 7.54 -15.58 -7.13
N VAL A 126 7.26 -16.87 -7.07
CA VAL A 126 7.97 -17.90 -7.84
C VAL A 126 7.35 -17.99 -9.24
N LEU A 127 8.14 -17.73 -10.28
CA LEU A 127 7.69 -17.86 -11.66
C LEU A 127 7.52 -19.33 -12.07
N ASN A 128 6.60 -19.58 -13.02
CA ASN A 128 6.28 -20.91 -13.56
C ASN A 128 5.73 -21.90 -12.54
N SER A 129 5.17 -21.43 -11.42
CA SER A 129 4.58 -22.27 -10.38
C SER A 129 3.08 -22.56 -10.60
N GLY A 130 2.59 -22.41 -11.84
CA GLY A 130 1.17 -22.55 -12.18
C GLY A 130 0.32 -21.32 -11.88
N THR A 131 0.95 -20.18 -11.61
CA THR A 131 0.30 -18.91 -11.26
C THR A 131 0.16 -18.04 -12.50
N PHE A 132 -0.93 -17.28 -12.59
CA PHE A 132 -1.05 -16.28 -13.65
C PHE A 132 -0.16 -15.09 -13.29
N ALA A 133 0.55 -14.54 -14.28
CA ALA A 133 1.42 -13.40 -14.08
C ALA A 133 1.43 -12.51 -15.32
N LEU A 134 1.41 -11.20 -15.10
CA LEU A 134 1.83 -10.18 -16.05
C LEU A 134 3.09 -9.54 -15.53
N LEU A 135 4.07 -9.45 -16.38
CA LEU A 135 5.42 -9.12 -16.02
C LEU A 135 5.76 -7.79 -16.68
N ASP A 136 6.82 -7.12 -16.25
CA ASP A 136 7.12 -5.75 -16.72
C ASP A 136 7.09 -5.62 -18.24
N THR A 137 7.66 -6.61 -18.94
CA THR A 137 7.69 -6.68 -20.41
C THR A 137 6.33 -6.87 -21.09
N ASP A 138 5.31 -7.27 -20.34
CA ASP A 138 3.94 -7.42 -20.84
C ASP A 138 3.19 -6.08 -20.84
N PHE A 139 3.64 -5.11 -20.06
CA PHE A 139 3.04 -3.77 -20.00
C PHE A 139 3.63 -2.85 -21.07
N SER A 140 2.74 -2.05 -21.67
CA SER A 140 3.08 -1.10 -22.74
C SER A 140 3.08 0.35 -22.26
N SER A 141 2.23 0.66 -21.29
CA SER A 141 2.16 1.97 -20.64
C SER A 141 1.33 1.86 -19.38
N GLY A 142 1.32 2.89 -18.54
CA GLY A 142 0.42 2.90 -17.39
C GLY A 142 0.49 4.17 -16.58
N SER A 143 -0.48 4.31 -15.68
CA SER A 143 -0.51 5.36 -14.69
C SER A 143 -1.00 4.85 -13.35
N ILE A 144 -0.43 5.38 -12.27
CA ILE A 144 -0.93 5.25 -10.90
C ILE A 144 -0.97 6.63 -10.25
N ASN A 145 -2.08 6.98 -9.62
CA ASN A 145 -2.18 8.18 -8.79
C ASN A 145 -2.02 7.79 -7.32
N LEU A 146 -1.01 8.33 -6.64
CA LEU A 146 -0.78 8.08 -5.22
C LEU A 146 -1.12 9.32 -4.41
N LYS A 147 -1.91 9.13 -3.34
CA LYS A 147 -2.23 10.19 -2.38
C LYS A 147 -2.10 9.65 -0.96
N ASN A 148 -1.04 10.06 -0.28
CA ASN A 148 -0.98 10.01 1.17
C ASN A 148 -1.83 11.14 1.78
N TYR A 149 -2.70 10.81 2.73
CA TYR A 149 -3.47 11.77 3.50
C TYR A 149 -3.63 11.29 4.94
N PHE A 150 -4.03 12.20 5.82
CA PHE A 150 -4.29 11.89 7.22
C PHE A 150 -5.78 11.96 7.49
N ASP A 151 -6.27 11.01 8.27
CA ASP A 151 -7.63 11.08 8.80
C ASP A 151 -7.69 12.07 10.00
N PRO A 152 -8.88 12.33 10.58
CA PRO A 152 -9.02 13.21 11.75
C PRO A 152 -8.23 12.76 12.99
N TYR A 153 -7.70 11.54 13.01
CA TYR A 153 -6.93 10.94 14.10
C TYR A 153 -5.42 10.94 13.77
N ASN A 154 -4.99 11.64 12.72
CA ASN A 154 -3.61 11.71 12.22
C ASN A 154 -3.02 10.34 11.82
N ARG A 155 -3.87 9.38 11.44
CA ARG A 155 -3.44 8.10 10.88
C ARG A 155 -3.18 8.27 9.39
N SER A 156 -2.02 7.80 8.95
CA SER A 156 -1.58 7.91 7.55
C SER A 156 -2.31 6.90 6.67
N LEU A 157 -3.00 7.38 5.64
CA LEU A 157 -3.78 6.59 4.71
C LEU A 157 -3.27 6.79 3.28
N LEU A 158 -3.41 5.75 2.46
CA LEU A 158 -3.12 5.77 1.03
C LEU A 158 -4.43 5.65 0.27
N SER A 159 -4.67 6.61 -0.62
CA SER A 159 -5.69 6.52 -1.66
C SER A 159 -4.99 6.43 -3.01
N THR A 160 -5.34 5.43 -3.81
CA THR A 160 -4.74 5.19 -5.12
C THR A 160 -5.74 4.66 -6.13
N ASN A 161 -5.50 4.99 -7.39
CA ASN A 161 -6.12 4.37 -8.54
C ASN A 161 -5.07 4.18 -9.63
N PHE A 162 -5.22 3.14 -10.43
CA PHE A 162 -4.28 2.82 -11.49
C PHE A 162 -4.97 2.23 -12.72
N ALA A 163 -4.32 2.42 -13.86
CA ALA A 163 -4.68 1.82 -15.14
C ALA A 163 -3.38 1.49 -15.89
N LEU A 164 -3.10 0.20 -16.03
CA LEU A 164 -1.86 -0.33 -16.59
C LEU A 164 -2.19 -1.10 -17.87
N ARG A 165 -1.71 -0.60 -19.00
CA ARG A 165 -2.04 -1.09 -20.35
C ARG A 165 -1.12 -2.27 -20.70
N VAL A 166 -1.72 -3.43 -20.91
CA VAL A 166 -1.00 -4.63 -21.36
C VAL A 166 -0.86 -4.60 -22.87
N SER A 167 0.25 -5.12 -23.39
CA SER A 167 0.60 -5.16 -24.81
C SER A 167 -0.43 -5.92 -25.67
N ASN A 168 -1.22 -6.80 -25.05
CA ASN A 168 -2.34 -7.51 -25.69
C ASN A 168 -3.62 -6.65 -25.86
N GLY A 169 -3.58 -5.37 -25.48
CA GLY A 169 -4.69 -4.41 -25.59
C GLY A 169 -5.63 -4.38 -24.39
N LYS A 170 -5.49 -5.29 -23.42
CA LYS A 170 -6.24 -5.27 -22.16
C LYS A 170 -5.64 -4.27 -21.19
N THR A 171 -6.39 -3.94 -20.14
CA THR A 171 -5.93 -3.01 -19.10
C THR A 171 -6.14 -3.65 -17.74
N LEU A 172 -5.09 -3.66 -16.93
CA LEU A 172 -5.13 -3.99 -15.51
C LEU A 172 -5.49 -2.70 -14.77
N THR A 173 -6.65 -2.67 -14.12
CA THR A 173 -7.16 -1.48 -13.44
C THR A 173 -7.43 -1.77 -11.97
N GLY A 174 -7.37 -0.75 -11.13
CA GLY A 174 -7.78 -0.93 -9.75
C GLY A 174 -7.66 0.33 -8.92
N ASP A 175 -8.04 0.17 -7.67
CA ASP A 175 -8.09 1.21 -6.65
C ASP A 175 -7.80 0.62 -5.27
N PHE A 176 -7.35 1.49 -4.36
CA PHE A 176 -7.17 1.17 -2.95
C PHE A 176 -7.32 2.43 -2.10
N ASP A 177 -7.98 2.31 -0.96
CA ASP A 177 -8.16 3.35 0.04
C ASP A 177 -8.08 2.73 1.45
N GLY A 178 -7.10 3.17 2.25
CA GLY A 178 -6.94 2.65 3.61
C GLY A 178 -5.54 2.83 4.20
N LEU A 179 -5.28 2.11 5.29
CA LEU A 179 -3.97 2.02 5.94
C LEU A 179 -2.96 1.33 5.02
N PHE A 180 -1.72 1.81 5.07
CA PHE A 180 -0.59 1.19 4.41
C PHE A 180 0.63 1.23 5.33
N ASP A 181 1.53 0.26 5.16
CA ASP A 181 2.79 0.26 5.87
C ASP A 181 3.85 1.04 5.07
N PHE A 182 4.57 1.94 5.74
CA PHE A 182 5.75 2.56 5.18
C PHE A 182 7.01 1.86 5.71
N ILE A 183 7.82 1.30 4.83
CA ILE A 183 9.07 0.62 5.19
C ILE A 183 10.26 1.44 4.74
N GLN A 184 11.12 1.82 5.68
CA GLN A 184 12.38 2.44 5.35
C GLN A 184 13.44 1.37 5.06
N LEU A 185 13.72 1.10 3.78
CA LEU A 185 14.77 0.17 3.33
C LEU A 185 16.06 0.93 2.99
N TYR A 186 15.94 2.14 2.47
CA TYR A 186 17.09 2.99 2.25
C TYR A 186 17.56 3.60 3.58
N SER A 187 18.47 2.90 4.26
CA SER A 187 19.19 3.52 5.37
C SER A 187 20.17 4.56 4.81
N LYS A 188 19.94 5.84 5.11
CA LYS A 188 20.95 6.89 4.97
C LYS A 188 22.04 6.59 5.99
N SER A 189 22.91 5.62 5.70
CA SER A 189 24.03 5.28 6.57
C SER A 189 24.82 6.55 6.83
N ALA A 190 24.84 6.97 8.09
CA ALA A 190 25.68 8.04 8.61
C ALA A 190 27.15 7.69 8.33
N LYS A 191 27.67 8.09 7.16
CA LYS A 191 29.09 8.05 6.79
C LYS A 191 29.36 8.81 5.47
N ASP A 192 28.89 10.07 5.39
CA ASP A 192 29.67 11.09 4.70
C ASP A 192 30.82 11.51 5.64
N ALA A 193 31.74 10.57 5.90
CA ALA A 193 32.98 10.80 6.62
C ALA A 193 34.13 10.62 5.62
N VAL A 194 34.55 11.76 5.08
CA VAL A 194 35.94 12.13 4.76
C VAL A 194 36.93 10.98 4.48
N SER A 195 37.31 10.90 3.20
CA SER A 195 38.67 10.62 2.67
C SER A 195 39.24 9.18 2.60
N ALA A 196 39.83 8.95 1.41
CA ALA A 196 40.95 8.07 1.04
C ALA A 196 40.68 6.62 0.56
N LYS A 197 40.79 6.48 -0.77
CA LYS A 197 41.32 5.34 -1.57
C LYS A 197 41.54 3.98 -0.87
N SER A 198 40.85 2.94 -1.33
CA SER A 198 41.35 1.99 -2.34
C SER A 198 40.35 0.84 -2.56
N ALA A 199 40.38 0.32 -3.80
CA ALA A 199 39.64 -0.80 -4.40
C ALA A 199 39.25 -1.95 -3.45
N SER A 200 38.09 -2.60 -3.59
CA SER A 200 37.72 -3.37 -4.77
C SER A 200 36.22 -3.42 -5.04
N THR A 201 35.89 -3.26 -6.32
CA THR A 201 34.60 -3.45 -6.97
C THR A 201 34.06 -4.87 -6.78
N GLU A 202 32.89 -5.01 -6.18
CA GLU A 202 32.00 -6.14 -6.46
C GLU A 202 30.61 -5.59 -6.82
N ARG A 203 30.28 -5.68 -8.11
CA ARG A 203 28.96 -5.39 -8.66
C ARG A 203 27.98 -6.43 -8.10
N VAL A 204 27.06 -6.04 -7.24
CA VAL A 204 25.79 -6.77 -7.12
C VAL A 204 24.90 -6.28 -8.25
N LYS A 205 24.87 -7.06 -9.33
CA LYS A 205 24.01 -6.85 -10.49
C LYS A 205 22.55 -7.04 -10.07
N THR A 206 21.80 -5.96 -10.19
CA THR A 206 20.38 -5.88 -10.53
C THR A 206 20.01 -6.77 -11.72
N GLY A 207 18.79 -7.31 -11.69
CA GLY A 207 18.06 -7.79 -12.87
C GLY A 207 18.29 -9.26 -13.23
N VAL A 208 17.28 -10.10 -13.02
CA VAL A 208 17.16 -11.37 -13.75
C VAL A 208 15.82 -11.41 -14.48
N ARG A 209 15.92 -11.11 -15.77
CA ARG A 209 15.09 -11.56 -16.91
C ARG A 209 15.91 -11.28 -18.16
N THR A 210 16.06 -12.12 -19.18
CA THR A 210 15.66 -13.48 -19.61
C THR A 210 16.54 -13.73 -20.90
N PRO A 211 16.35 -14.67 -21.87
CA PRO A 211 15.46 -15.82 -22.05
C PRO A 211 16.17 -17.15 -22.44
N SER A 212 15.33 -18.17 -22.64
CA SER A 212 15.56 -19.44 -23.34
C SER A 212 16.34 -19.33 -24.66
N ALA A 213 17.26 -20.27 -24.88
CA ALA A 213 17.53 -20.79 -26.22
C ALA A 213 17.66 -22.31 -26.13
N ARG A 214 16.75 -23.01 -26.82
CA ARG A 214 16.82 -24.45 -27.08
C ARG A 214 16.99 -24.64 -28.59
N LYS A 215 18.09 -25.26 -28.99
CA LYS A 215 18.17 -26.34 -29.98
C LYS A 215 19.48 -27.08 -29.75
#